data_AF-A0A4S8KK15-F1
#
_entry.id   AF-A0A4S8KK15-F1
#
_cell.length_a   1.000
_cell.length_b   1.000
_cell.length_c   1.000
_cell.angle_alpha   90.00
_cell.angle_beta   90.00
_cell.angle_gamma   90.00
#
_symmetry.space_group_name_H-M   'P 1'
#
loop_
_entity.id
_entity.type
_entity.pdbx_description
1 polymer ?
#
loop_
_entity_poly.entity_id
_entity_poly.type
_entity_poly.pdbx_seq_one_letter_code
_entity_poly.pdbx_strand_id
1 'polypeptide(L)'
;DNVRKIYDHRYSYPSSKATLKPERAHHFSPSVDLNSLHYARIALSSWFLRVVGNRLHKGIDLLTTDPDDDDPNYDPDFQTRLPINSLEIKHLKSFSMKDHAARLKKRDPANWYITECMAASQRKGIVLVKRIRPHPMIQVASISSFIVSRNRYATGYLLLILGIWHFACQSHIDVKRVHTRIGLSVGDTAARRALEQLAKTSLASLRAEFDRSARLGILSHSTCIDNTQ
;
A
#
# COMPACT_ATOMS: atom_id res chain seq x y z
N ASP A 1 -25.81 -19.69 -8.43
CA ASP A 1 -27.22 -19.86 -8.01
C ASP A 1 -27.46 -20.65 -6.73
N ASN A 2 -27.01 -21.89 -6.59
CA ASN A 2 -27.40 -22.71 -5.42
C ASN A 2 -26.99 -22.12 -4.07
N VAL A 3 -25.78 -21.56 -3.96
CA VAL A 3 -25.31 -20.91 -2.72
C VAL A 3 -26.22 -19.74 -2.33
N ARG A 4 -26.62 -18.90 -3.30
CA ARG A 4 -27.52 -17.78 -3.06
C ARG A 4 -28.89 -18.25 -2.60
N LYS A 5 -29.43 -19.31 -3.22
CA LYS A 5 -30.70 -19.93 -2.80
C LYS A 5 -30.64 -20.45 -1.36
N ILE A 6 -29.55 -21.13 -0.98
CA ILE A 6 -29.32 -21.61 0.39
C ILE A 6 -29.22 -20.42 1.35
N TYR A 7 -28.43 -19.41 0.98
CA TYR A 7 -28.23 -18.23 1.80
C TYR A 7 -29.54 -17.48 2.05
N ASP A 8 -30.32 -17.22 1.01
CA ASP A 8 -31.56 -16.45 1.07
C ASP A 8 -32.76 -17.25 1.62
N HIS A 9 -32.61 -18.57 1.80
CA HIS A 9 -33.68 -19.43 2.29
C HIS A 9 -34.20 -19.01 3.68
N ARG A 10 -35.52 -19.02 3.88
CA ARG A 10 -36.14 -18.56 5.14
C ARG A 10 -35.70 -19.33 6.39
N TYR A 11 -35.30 -20.59 6.23
CA TYR A 11 -34.85 -21.46 7.33
C TYR A 11 -33.32 -21.52 7.47
N SER A 12 -32.57 -20.82 6.62
CA SER A 12 -31.11 -20.81 6.73
C SER A 12 -30.60 -19.88 7.84
N TYR A 13 -31.48 -19.09 8.45
CA TYR A 13 -31.19 -18.21 9.57
C TYR A 13 -32.21 -18.41 10.70
N PRO A 14 -31.81 -18.40 11.97
CA PRO A 14 -32.71 -18.64 13.10
C PRO A 14 -33.79 -17.57 13.17
N SER A 15 -35.05 -17.97 13.36
CA SER A 15 -36.18 -17.06 13.61
C SER A 15 -36.19 -16.57 15.06
N SER A 16 -37.08 -15.64 15.41
CA SER A 16 -37.21 -15.14 16.79
C SER A 16 -37.64 -16.22 17.79
N LYS A 17 -38.31 -17.27 17.30
CA LYS A 17 -38.81 -18.41 18.09
C LYS A 17 -37.89 -19.63 18.04
N ALA A 18 -36.76 -19.55 17.35
CA ALA A 18 -35.83 -20.67 17.22
C ALA A 18 -35.11 -20.99 18.54
N THR A 19 -34.97 -22.28 18.87
CA THR A 19 -34.22 -22.76 20.05
C THR A 19 -32.76 -22.31 20.02
N LEU A 20 -32.13 -22.40 18.85
CA LEU A 20 -30.74 -22.01 18.60
C LEU A 20 -30.61 -20.55 18.14
N LYS A 21 -31.47 -19.65 18.65
CA LYS A 21 -31.38 -18.19 18.42
C LYS A 21 -30.02 -17.57 18.80
N PRO A 22 -29.30 -18.02 19.85
CA PRO A 22 -27.98 -17.47 20.18
C PRO A 22 -26.96 -17.57 19.04
N GLU A 23 -27.10 -18.54 18.11
CA GLU A 23 -26.18 -18.67 16.97
C GLU A 23 -26.10 -17.42 16.09
N ARG A 24 -27.12 -16.54 16.14
CA ARG A 24 -27.09 -15.24 15.44
C ARG A 24 -25.84 -14.43 15.76
N ALA A 25 -25.32 -14.55 16.99
CA ALA A 25 -24.11 -13.85 17.41
C ALA A 25 -22.85 -14.33 16.66
N HIS A 26 -22.90 -15.52 16.06
CA HIS A 26 -21.81 -16.08 15.26
C HIS A 26 -21.91 -15.71 13.77
N HIS A 27 -22.88 -14.89 13.37
CA HIS A 27 -23.00 -14.45 11.97
C HIS A 27 -21.78 -13.59 11.60
N PHE A 28 -21.02 -14.04 10.57
CA PHE A 28 -19.72 -13.45 10.22
C PHE A 28 -18.67 -13.55 11.34
N SER A 29 -18.67 -14.64 12.11
CA SER A 29 -17.64 -14.89 13.11
C SER A 29 -16.42 -15.57 12.49
N PRO A 30 -15.21 -15.00 12.63
CA PRO A 30 -13.99 -15.61 12.09
C PRO A 30 -13.46 -16.77 12.97
N SER A 31 -13.91 -16.92 14.21
CA SER A 31 -13.33 -17.83 15.20
C SER A 31 -14.23 -19.01 15.59
N VAL A 32 -15.53 -18.97 15.30
CA VAL A 32 -16.47 -20.06 15.64
C VAL A 32 -16.14 -21.36 14.90
N ASP A 33 -16.30 -22.53 15.54
CA ASP A 33 -16.22 -23.79 14.81
C ASP A 33 -17.38 -23.86 13.80
N LEU A 34 -17.08 -24.17 12.54
CA LEU A 34 -18.11 -24.24 11.50
C LEU A 34 -18.96 -25.49 11.66
N ASN A 35 -18.41 -26.57 12.23
CA ASN A 35 -19.13 -27.82 12.45
C ASN A 35 -20.17 -27.70 13.57
N SER A 36 -20.03 -26.70 14.45
CA SER A 36 -20.98 -26.46 15.55
C SER A 36 -22.17 -25.58 15.15
N LEU A 37 -22.22 -25.09 13.91
CA LEU A 37 -23.27 -24.18 13.43
C LEU A 37 -24.36 -24.95 12.69
N HIS A 38 -25.62 -24.75 13.11
CA HIS A 38 -26.75 -25.48 12.54
C HIS A 38 -27.42 -24.71 11.40
N TYR A 39 -27.29 -23.39 11.40
CA TYR A 39 -27.90 -22.53 10.39
C TYR A 39 -26.96 -22.23 9.23
N ALA A 40 -27.35 -22.69 8.04
CA ALA A 40 -26.55 -22.57 6.82
C ALA A 40 -26.12 -21.13 6.50
N ARG A 41 -26.96 -20.10 6.73
CA ARG A 41 -26.58 -18.70 6.47
C ARG A 41 -25.45 -18.26 7.40
N ILE A 42 -25.50 -18.65 8.66
CA ILE A 42 -24.49 -18.28 9.67
C ILE A 42 -23.18 -19.00 9.35
N ALA A 43 -23.25 -20.31 9.10
CA ALA A 43 -22.09 -21.12 8.71
C ALA A 43 -21.43 -20.60 7.42
N LEU A 44 -22.22 -20.35 6.37
CA LEU A 44 -21.73 -19.83 5.10
C LEU A 44 -21.09 -18.45 5.26
N SER A 45 -21.73 -17.51 5.96
CA SER A 45 -21.16 -16.17 6.20
C SER A 45 -19.82 -16.22 6.91
N SER A 46 -19.71 -17.03 7.97
CA SER A 46 -18.48 -17.19 8.73
C SER A 46 -17.38 -17.88 7.91
N TRP A 47 -17.75 -18.89 7.14
CA TRP A 47 -16.83 -19.55 6.20
C TRP A 47 -16.35 -18.58 5.12
N PHE A 48 -17.24 -17.82 4.47
CA PHE A 48 -16.87 -16.81 3.48
C PHE A 48 -15.91 -15.77 4.06
N LEU A 49 -16.19 -15.28 5.27
CA LEU A 49 -15.30 -14.33 5.93
C LEU A 49 -13.89 -14.90 6.13
N ARG A 50 -13.77 -16.17 6.54
CA ARG A 50 -12.47 -16.85 6.70
C ARG A 50 -11.74 -16.99 5.37
N VAL A 51 -12.44 -17.44 4.34
CA VAL A 51 -11.86 -17.62 3.00
C VAL A 51 -11.35 -16.28 2.45
N VAL A 52 -12.17 -15.24 2.53
CA VAL A 52 -11.79 -13.88 2.09
C VAL A 52 -10.62 -13.37 2.94
N GLY A 53 -10.70 -13.46 4.28
CA GLY A 53 -9.63 -13.03 5.18
C GLY A 53 -8.30 -13.70 4.86
N ASN A 54 -8.30 -15.02 4.65
CA ASN A 54 -7.09 -15.76 4.28
C ASN A 54 -6.54 -15.34 2.91
N ARG A 55 -7.41 -15.07 1.93
CA ARG A 55 -6.98 -14.58 0.60
C ARG A 55 -6.37 -13.18 0.68
N LEU A 56 -6.96 -12.29 1.49
CA LEU A 56 -6.42 -10.94 1.71
C LEU A 56 -5.07 -11.00 2.42
N HIS A 57 -4.94 -11.86 3.43
CA HIS A 57 -3.70 -12.07 4.15
C HIS A 57 -2.55 -12.49 3.22
N LYS A 58 -2.77 -13.53 2.40
CA LYS A 58 -1.81 -13.98 1.38
C LYS A 58 -1.53 -12.91 0.34
N GLY A 59 -2.55 -12.14 -0.04
CA GLY A 59 -2.43 -11.05 -0.99
C GLY A 59 -1.52 -9.92 -0.50
N ILE A 60 -1.65 -9.50 0.77
CA ILE A 60 -0.74 -8.51 1.34
C ILE A 60 0.68 -9.08 1.41
N ASP A 61 0.83 -10.35 1.78
CA ASP A 61 2.13 -11.02 1.85
C ASP A 61 2.89 -10.98 0.52
N LEU A 62 2.19 -11.27 -0.59
CA LEU A 62 2.70 -11.17 -1.95
C LEU A 62 3.16 -9.74 -2.29
N LEU A 63 2.47 -8.72 -1.76
CA LEU A 63 2.83 -7.32 -1.95
C LEU A 63 4.01 -6.87 -1.06
N THR A 64 4.59 -7.75 -0.23
CA THR A 64 5.80 -7.42 0.57
C THR A 64 7.12 -7.79 -0.13
N THR A 65 7.02 -8.42 -1.29
CA THR A 65 8.12 -8.92 -2.11
C THR A 65 8.04 -8.33 -3.50
N ASP A 66 9.20 -8.20 -4.14
CA ASP A 66 9.24 -7.86 -5.55
C ASP A 66 8.72 -9.02 -6.41
N PRO A 67 8.10 -8.73 -7.57
CA PRO A 67 7.81 -9.76 -8.56
C PRO A 67 9.11 -10.42 -9.03
N ASP A 68 9.05 -11.68 -9.44
CA ASP A 68 10.17 -12.32 -10.11
C ASP A 68 10.47 -11.61 -11.44
N ASP A 69 11.72 -11.66 -11.92
CA ASP A 69 12.14 -10.96 -13.14
C ASP A 69 11.34 -11.39 -14.39
N ASP A 70 10.80 -12.63 -14.39
CA ASP A 70 9.94 -13.17 -15.44
C ASP A 70 8.45 -12.77 -15.32
N ASP A 71 8.07 -12.09 -14.24
CA ASP A 71 6.69 -11.66 -14.03
C ASP A 71 6.37 -10.48 -14.98
N PRO A 72 5.27 -10.52 -15.75
CA PRO A 72 4.81 -9.38 -16.57
C PRO A 72 4.42 -8.12 -15.77
N ASN A 73 4.51 -8.19 -14.44
CA ASN A 73 4.36 -7.08 -13.50
C ASN A 73 5.69 -6.58 -12.92
N TYR A 74 6.81 -7.21 -13.27
CA TYR A 74 8.14 -6.74 -12.92
C TYR A 74 8.37 -5.35 -13.53
N ASP A 75 8.87 -4.45 -12.69
CA ASP A 75 9.31 -3.14 -13.12
C ASP A 75 10.62 -2.82 -12.40
N PRO A 76 11.74 -2.73 -13.13
CA PRO A 76 13.05 -2.50 -12.53
C PRO A 76 13.16 -1.13 -11.84
N ASP A 77 12.34 -0.15 -12.24
CA ASP A 77 12.33 1.19 -11.65
C ASP A 77 11.44 1.28 -10.40
N PHE A 78 10.73 0.19 -10.06
CA PHE A 78 9.81 0.15 -8.92
C PHE A 78 10.07 -1.06 -8.04
N GLN A 79 10.85 -0.83 -6.98
CA GLN A 79 11.15 -1.86 -6.00
C GLN A 79 10.24 -1.72 -4.79
N THR A 80 9.52 -2.78 -4.46
CA THR A 80 8.79 -3.01 -3.22
C THR A 80 9.70 -2.82 -2.02
N ARG A 81 10.89 -3.44 -2.08
CA ARG A 81 11.95 -3.29 -1.08
C ARG A 81 13.01 -2.37 -1.66
N LEU A 82 13.00 -1.12 -1.20
CA LEU A 82 13.98 -0.14 -1.63
C LEU A 82 14.97 0.11 -0.49
N PRO A 83 16.10 -0.62 -0.44
CA PRO A 83 17.09 -0.40 0.60
C PRO A 83 17.70 0.98 0.43
N ILE A 84 17.92 1.66 1.56
CA ILE A 84 18.42 3.05 1.57
C ILE A 84 19.70 3.19 0.75
N ASN A 85 20.58 2.19 0.77
CA ASN A 85 21.87 2.23 0.08
C ASN A 85 21.75 2.16 -1.46
N SER A 86 20.67 1.60 -2.01
CA SER A 86 20.42 1.57 -3.47
C SER A 86 19.53 2.72 -3.94
N LEU A 87 19.21 3.66 -3.06
CA LEU A 87 18.32 4.76 -3.38
C LEU A 87 18.99 5.77 -4.33
N GLU A 88 18.43 5.92 -5.52
CA GLU A 88 18.78 6.92 -6.52
C GLU A 88 17.67 7.96 -6.70
N ILE A 89 18.03 9.14 -7.23
CA ILE A 89 17.06 10.22 -7.52
C ILE A 89 15.94 9.74 -8.46
N LYS A 90 16.23 8.82 -9.39
CA LYS A 90 15.23 8.31 -10.33
C LYS A 90 14.03 7.68 -9.62
N HIS A 91 14.24 6.97 -8.50
CA HIS A 91 13.18 6.35 -7.72
C HIS A 91 12.23 7.37 -7.08
N LEU A 92 12.74 8.57 -6.74
CA LEU A 92 11.90 9.66 -6.27
C LEU A 92 11.13 10.31 -7.43
N LYS A 93 11.80 10.54 -8.55
CA LYS A 93 11.21 11.23 -9.72
C LYS A 93 10.17 10.37 -10.44
N SER A 94 10.33 9.04 -10.43
CA SER A 94 9.37 8.09 -11.01
C SER A 94 8.16 7.85 -10.11
N PHE A 95 8.16 8.36 -8.87
CA PHE A 95 7.05 8.15 -7.96
C PHE A 95 5.79 8.90 -8.42
N SER A 96 4.72 8.14 -8.60
CA SER A 96 3.40 8.63 -8.92
C SER A 96 2.36 7.83 -8.16
N MET A 97 1.48 8.53 -7.46
CA MET A 97 0.38 7.90 -6.72
C MET A 97 -0.60 7.17 -7.64
N LYS A 98 -0.79 7.67 -8.86
CA LYS A 98 -1.65 7.04 -9.86
C LYS A 98 -1.07 5.69 -10.30
N ASP A 99 0.24 5.65 -10.51
CA ASP A 99 0.92 4.43 -10.96
C ASP A 99 1.00 3.41 -9.83
N HIS A 100 1.17 3.86 -8.57
CA HIS A 100 1.02 3.01 -7.39
C HIS A 100 -0.37 2.38 -7.29
N ALA A 101 -1.43 3.17 -7.49
CA ALA A 101 -2.80 2.65 -7.49
C ALA A 101 -2.99 1.59 -8.58
N ALA A 102 -2.53 1.87 -9.81
CA ALA A 102 -2.63 0.93 -10.92
C ALA A 102 -1.86 -0.37 -10.64
N ARG A 103 -0.66 -0.29 -10.06
CA ARG A 103 0.16 -1.45 -9.69
C ARG A 103 -0.47 -2.29 -8.59
N LEU A 104 -0.90 -1.67 -7.49
CA LEU A 104 -1.55 -2.39 -6.39
C LEU A 104 -2.81 -3.10 -6.88
N LYS A 105 -3.59 -2.44 -7.74
CA LYS A 105 -4.75 -3.05 -8.40
C LYS A 105 -4.37 -4.23 -9.29
N LYS A 106 -3.28 -4.13 -10.05
CA LYS A 106 -2.80 -5.18 -10.96
C LYS A 106 -2.23 -6.38 -10.18
N ARG A 107 -1.39 -6.13 -9.18
CA ARG A 107 -0.71 -7.16 -8.37
C ARG A 107 -1.66 -7.90 -7.43
N ASP A 108 -2.63 -7.20 -6.84
CA ASP A 108 -3.66 -7.88 -6.05
C ASP A 108 -5.05 -7.24 -6.18
N PRO A 109 -5.83 -7.68 -7.19
CA PRO A 109 -7.19 -7.20 -7.41
C PRO A 109 -8.13 -7.44 -6.21
N ALA A 110 -7.88 -8.48 -5.40
CA ALA A 110 -8.75 -8.82 -4.27
C ALA A 110 -8.61 -7.83 -3.11
N ASN A 111 -7.37 -7.54 -2.69
CA ASN A 111 -7.13 -6.49 -1.68
C ASN A 111 -7.55 -5.12 -2.20
N TRP A 112 -7.32 -4.83 -3.49
CA TRP A 112 -7.82 -3.60 -4.11
C TRP A 112 -9.34 -3.49 -4.00
N TYR A 113 -10.08 -4.52 -4.42
CA TYR A 113 -11.54 -4.53 -4.39
C TYR A 113 -12.10 -4.36 -2.97
N ILE A 114 -11.59 -5.12 -2.00
CA ILE A 114 -12.09 -5.04 -0.62
C ILE A 114 -11.80 -3.67 0.01
N THR A 115 -10.63 -3.10 -0.25
CA THR A 115 -10.33 -1.74 0.20
C THR A 115 -11.17 -0.68 -0.51
N GLU A 116 -11.55 -0.90 -1.77
CA GLU A 116 -12.50 -0.05 -2.50
C GLU A 116 -13.88 -0.08 -1.84
N CYS A 117 -14.36 -1.27 -1.47
CA CYS A 117 -15.64 -1.43 -0.76
C CYS A 117 -15.68 -0.67 0.57
N MET A 118 -14.53 -0.52 1.24
CA MET A 118 -14.42 0.22 2.50
C MET A 118 -14.23 1.72 2.32
N ALA A 119 -13.50 2.14 1.27
CA ALA A 119 -13.10 3.54 1.09
C ALA A 119 -14.03 4.33 0.16
N ALA A 120 -14.62 3.68 -0.83
CA ALA A 120 -15.40 4.36 -1.85
C ALA A 120 -16.81 4.70 -1.36
N SER A 121 -17.19 5.97 -1.52
CA SER A 121 -18.58 6.37 -1.36
C SER A 121 -19.38 5.93 -2.59
N GLN A 122 -20.56 5.37 -2.35
CA GLN A 122 -21.46 4.93 -3.41
C GLN A 122 -22.73 5.77 -3.41
N ARG A 123 -23.25 6.10 -4.60
CA ARG A 123 -24.57 6.70 -4.77
C ARG A 123 -25.35 5.83 -5.74
N LYS A 124 -26.47 5.25 -5.28
CA LYS A 124 -27.29 4.31 -6.06
C LYS A 124 -26.47 3.13 -6.62
N GLY A 125 -25.53 2.59 -5.83
CA GLY A 125 -24.66 1.48 -6.24
C GLY A 125 -23.50 1.86 -7.19
N ILE A 126 -23.41 3.13 -7.61
CA ILE A 126 -22.29 3.61 -8.44
C ILE A 126 -21.21 4.19 -7.54
N VAL A 127 -19.98 3.73 -7.73
CA VAL A 127 -18.77 4.21 -7.05
C VAL A 127 -18.48 5.66 -7.49
N LEU A 128 -18.37 6.56 -6.52
CA LEU A 128 -18.04 7.97 -6.76
C LEU A 128 -16.59 8.27 -6.38
N VAL A 129 -15.83 8.83 -7.32
CA VAL A 129 -14.50 9.40 -7.05
C VAL A 129 -14.69 10.87 -6.62
N LYS A 130 -14.38 11.17 -5.36
CA LYS A 130 -14.43 12.55 -4.84
C LYS A 130 -13.19 13.34 -5.28
N ARG A 131 -13.36 14.64 -5.52
CA ARG A 131 -12.24 15.57 -5.77
C ARG A 131 -11.32 15.70 -4.55
N ILE A 132 -11.92 15.84 -3.36
CA ILE A 132 -11.21 15.89 -2.08
C ILE A 132 -11.26 14.49 -1.47
N ARG A 133 -10.09 13.93 -1.15
CA ARG A 133 -9.92 12.54 -0.64
C ARG A 133 -10.47 11.48 -1.62
N PRO A 134 -9.91 11.37 -2.83
CA PRO A 134 -10.28 10.33 -3.78
C PRO A 134 -9.96 8.94 -3.18
N HIS A 135 -10.92 8.02 -3.25
CA HIS A 135 -10.80 6.68 -2.65
C HIS A 135 -9.58 5.88 -3.14
N PRO A 136 -9.09 5.99 -4.41
CA PRO A 136 -7.88 5.27 -4.81
C PRO A 136 -6.65 5.69 -4.01
N MET A 137 -6.55 6.95 -3.59
CA MET A 137 -5.44 7.42 -2.74
C MET A 137 -5.53 6.85 -1.33
N ILE A 138 -6.76 6.73 -0.81
CA ILE A 138 -7.03 6.10 0.49
C ILE A 138 -6.65 4.62 0.43
N GLN A 139 -7.03 3.92 -0.65
CA GLN A 139 -6.67 2.51 -0.85
C GLN A 139 -5.15 2.32 -0.92
N VAL A 140 -4.43 3.14 -1.68
CA VAL A 140 -2.95 3.09 -1.74
C VAL A 140 -2.36 3.24 -0.34
N ALA A 141 -2.82 4.23 0.44
CA ALA A 141 -2.35 4.46 1.79
C ALA A 141 -2.65 3.27 2.73
N SER A 142 -3.88 2.75 2.72
CA SER A 142 -4.29 1.62 3.55
C SER A 142 -3.53 0.34 3.20
N ILE A 143 -3.42 0.00 1.92
CA ILE A 143 -2.68 -1.19 1.47
C ILE A 143 -1.19 -1.04 1.81
N SER A 144 -0.59 0.13 1.58
CA SER A 144 0.83 0.39 1.94
C SER A 144 1.08 0.21 3.44
N SER A 145 0.14 0.67 4.28
CA SER A 145 0.22 0.47 5.74
C SER A 145 0.18 -1.00 6.13
N PHE A 146 -0.69 -1.80 5.49
CA PHE A 146 -0.74 -3.25 5.74
C PHE A 146 0.54 -3.96 5.29
N ILE A 147 1.07 -3.59 4.12
CA ILE A 147 2.34 -4.13 3.59
C ILE A 147 3.48 -3.89 4.58
N VAL A 148 3.63 -2.66 5.08
CA VAL A 148 4.72 -2.27 5.97
C VAL A 148 4.58 -2.91 7.35
N SER A 149 3.34 -3.07 7.82
CA SER A 149 3.03 -3.79 9.05
C SER A 149 3.43 -5.27 8.97
N ARG A 150 3.38 -5.86 7.77
CA ARG A 150 3.82 -7.25 7.50
C ARG A 150 5.31 -7.35 7.28
N ASN A 151 5.90 -6.37 6.60
CA ASN A 151 7.33 -6.32 6.32
C ASN A 151 7.86 -4.89 6.43
N ARG A 152 8.60 -4.64 7.52
CA ARG A 152 9.25 -3.33 7.77
C ARG A 152 10.22 -2.87 6.67
N TYR A 153 10.68 -3.78 5.82
CA TYR A 153 11.62 -3.49 4.73
C TYR A 153 10.94 -3.19 3.39
N ALA A 154 9.62 -3.34 3.28
CA ALA A 154 8.85 -3.00 2.09
C ALA A 154 8.60 -1.47 2.00
N THR A 155 9.69 -0.70 1.98
CA THR A 155 9.71 0.77 2.08
C THR A 155 9.47 1.49 0.76
N GLY A 156 9.59 0.80 -0.37
CA GLY A 156 9.62 1.43 -1.70
C GLY A 156 8.26 1.82 -2.28
N TYR A 157 7.17 1.54 -1.55
CA TYR A 157 5.86 2.12 -1.81
C TYR A 157 5.78 3.58 -1.31
N LEU A 158 4.61 4.03 -0.88
CA LEU A 158 4.34 5.38 -0.36
C LEU A 158 5.25 5.78 0.82
N LEU A 159 5.72 4.81 1.61
CA LEU A 159 6.29 5.02 2.93
C LEU A 159 7.55 5.90 2.94
N LEU A 160 8.52 5.58 2.07
CA LEU A 160 9.77 6.32 1.99
C LEU A 160 9.54 7.74 1.47
N ILE A 161 8.69 7.87 0.44
CA ILE A 161 8.37 9.14 -0.20
C ILE A 161 7.68 10.08 0.79
N LEU A 162 6.72 9.58 1.56
CA LEU A 162 6.04 10.38 2.56
C LEU A 162 6.99 10.79 3.70
N GLY A 163 7.93 9.93 4.08
CA GLY A 163 8.95 10.27 5.08
C GLY A 163 9.92 11.34 4.60
N ILE A 164 10.37 11.27 3.34
CA ILE A 164 11.19 12.31 2.71
C ILE A 164 10.40 13.62 2.62
N TRP A 165 9.13 13.57 2.21
CA TRP A 165 8.25 14.74 2.15
C TRP A 165 8.08 15.40 3.53
N HIS A 166 7.81 14.61 4.57
CA HIS A 166 7.74 15.13 5.94
C HIS A 166 9.02 15.77 6.43
N PHE A 167 10.17 15.20 6.05
CA PHE A 167 11.46 15.76 6.37
C PHE A 167 11.66 17.11 5.66
N ALA A 168 11.42 17.14 4.35
CA ALA A 168 11.58 18.34 3.51
C ALA A 168 10.67 19.49 3.94
N CYS A 169 9.41 19.18 4.28
CA CYS A 169 8.44 20.18 4.77
C CYS A 169 8.61 20.54 6.25
N GLN A 170 9.66 20.04 6.93
CA GLN A 170 9.90 20.25 8.36
C GLN A 170 8.65 19.98 9.22
N SER A 171 7.91 18.92 8.87
CA SER A 171 6.68 18.57 9.58
C SER A 171 6.95 18.37 11.07
N HIS A 172 6.00 18.80 11.91
CA HIS A 172 6.10 18.63 13.35
C HIS A 172 6.38 17.18 13.74
N ILE A 173 7.17 16.98 14.79
CA ILE A 173 7.63 15.65 15.22
C ILE A 173 6.45 14.70 15.53
N ASP A 174 5.36 15.24 16.08
CA ASP A 174 4.19 14.43 16.40
C ASP A 174 3.44 13.94 15.16
N VAL A 175 3.36 14.75 14.10
CA VAL A 175 2.77 14.32 12.81
C VAL A 175 3.59 13.17 12.23
N LYS A 176 4.92 13.31 12.23
CA LYS A 176 5.84 12.25 11.78
C LYS A 176 5.65 10.97 12.59
N ARG A 177 5.55 11.09 13.92
CA ARG A 177 5.35 9.95 14.84
C ARG A 177 4.03 9.24 14.58
N VAL A 178 2.94 9.98 14.40
CA VAL A 178 1.63 9.40 14.09
C VAL A 178 1.70 8.65 12.77
N HIS A 179 2.18 9.27 11.69
CA HIS A 179 2.27 8.63 10.38
C HIS A 179 3.21 7.43 10.35
N THR A 180 4.30 7.45 11.12
CA THR A 180 5.17 6.28 11.26
C THR A 180 4.45 5.13 11.98
N ARG A 181 3.73 5.41 13.08
CA ARG A 181 3.01 4.39 13.85
C ARG A 181 1.86 3.73 13.09
N ILE A 182 1.20 4.47 12.20
CA ILE A 182 0.16 3.91 11.33
C ILE A 182 0.71 3.35 10.01
N GLY A 183 2.04 3.24 9.85
CA GLY A 183 2.65 2.63 8.67
C GLY A 183 2.48 3.43 7.38
N LEU A 184 2.40 4.76 7.45
CA LEU A 184 2.33 5.65 6.29
C LEU A 184 3.64 6.41 6.00
N SER A 185 4.55 6.50 6.97
CA SER A 185 5.86 7.14 6.79
C SER A 185 6.99 6.29 7.37
N VAL A 186 8.18 6.42 6.81
CA VAL A 186 9.42 5.96 7.47
C VAL A 186 9.75 6.88 8.64
N GLY A 187 10.56 6.39 9.59
CA GLY A 187 11.08 7.21 10.68
C GLY A 187 12.07 8.28 10.20
N ASP A 188 12.23 9.36 10.97
CA ASP A 188 13.06 10.51 10.62
C ASP A 188 14.52 10.12 10.32
N THR A 189 15.09 9.18 11.08
CA THR A 189 16.44 8.65 10.83
C THR A 189 16.56 7.97 9.47
N ALA A 190 15.53 7.23 9.05
CA ALA A 190 15.53 6.57 7.74
C ALA A 190 15.39 7.60 6.61
N ALA A 191 14.52 8.61 6.78
CA ALA A 191 14.39 9.71 5.82
C ALA A 191 15.70 10.50 5.68
N ARG A 192 16.40 10.80 6.78
CA ARG A 192 17.72 11.46 6.76
C ARG A 192 18.76 10.65 6.01
N ARG A 193 18.87 9.35 6.32
CA ARG A 193 19.83 8.46 5.63
C ARG A 193 19.52 8.32 4.14
N ALA A 194 18.24 8.27 3.78
CA ALA A 194 17.80 8.29 2.40
C ALA A 194 18.24 9.56 1.66
N LEU A 195 18.01 10.73 2.26
CA LEU A 195 18.46 12.01 1.70
C LEU A 195 19.98 12.12 1.61
N GLU A 196 20.70 11.63 2.62
CA GLU A 196 22.16 11.58 2.61
C GLU A 196 22.68 10.70 1.47
N GLN A 197 22.09 9.52 1.26
CA GLN A 197 22.46 8.65 0.15
C GLN A 197 22.16 9.31 -1.20
N LEU A 198 21.01 9.96 -1.34
CA LEU A 198 20.65 10.70 -2.55
C LEU A 198 21.64 11.83 -2.83
N ALA A 199 22.06 12.58 -1.81
CA ALA A 199 23.06 13.63 -1.96
C ALA A 199 24.42 13.05 -2.39
N LYS A 200 24.87 11.95 -1.77
CA LYS A 200 26.12 11.27 -2.11
C LYS A 200 26.14 10.77 -3.55
N THR A 201 25.08 10.06 -3.97
CA THR A 201 24.96 9.53 -5.33
C THR A 201 24.89 10.66 -6.36
N SER A 202 24.12 11.71 -6.09
CA SER A 202 23.98 12.86 -7.01
C SER A 202 25.29 13.62 -7.17
N LEU A 203 26.02 13.84 -6.08
CA LEU A 203 27.31 14.52 -6.09
C LEU A 203 28.37 13.69 -6.82
N ALA A 204 28.35 12.36 -6.67
CA ALA A 204 29.22 11.47 -7.45
C ALA A 204 28.91 11.55 -8.95
N SER A 205 27.64 11.52 -9.34
CA SER A 205 27.22 11.68 -10.74
C SER A 205 27.62 13.05 -11.31
N LEU A 206 27.43 14.13 -10.54
CA LEU A 206 27.82 15.48 -10.96
C LEU A 206 29.33 15.60 -11.18
N ARG A 207 30.15 15.04 -10.28
CA ARG A 207 31.62 15.01 -10.45
C ARG A 207 32.03 14.25 -11.70
N ALA A 208 31.44 13.07 -11.94
CA ALA A 208 31.73 12.29 -13.14
C ALA A 208 31.35 13.04 -14.43
N GLU A 209 30.21 13.74 -14.43
CA GLU A 209 29.77 14.56 -15.56
C GLU A 209 30.66 15.79 -15.77
N PHE A 210 31.09 16.43 -14.69
CA PHE A 210 32.05 17.54 -14.73
C PHE A 210 33.39 17.09 -15.31
N ASP A 211 33.98 16.00 -14.81
CA ASP A 211 35.25 15.46 -15.31
C ASP A 211 35.15 15.08 -16.80
N ARG A 212 34.02 14.49 -17.22
CA ARG A 212 33.75 14.20 -18.62
C ARG A 212 33.70 15.48 -19.46
N SER A 213 33.00 16.50 -18.98
CA SER A 213 32.84 17.78 -19.69
C SER A 213 34.15 18.58 -19.75
N ALA A 214 35.00 18.46 -18.72
CA ALA A 214 36.35 19.02 -18.69
C ALA A 214 37.22 18.42 -19.80
N ARG A 215 37.20 17.09 -19.93
CA ARG A 215 37.96 16.37 -20.97
C ARG A 215 37.51 16.73 -22.38
N LEU A 216 36.23 17.06 -22.55
CA LEU A 216 35.66 17.48 -23.83
C LEU A 216 35.87 18.99 -24.12
N GLY A 217 36.51 19.74 -23.22
CA GLY A 217 36.75 21.18 -23.38
C GLY A 217 35.49 22.05 -23.28
N ILE A 218 34.36 21.49 -22.85
CA ILE A 218 33.05 22.18 -22.77
C ILE A 218 33.01 23.15 -21.59
N LEU A 219 33.80 22.88 -20.53
CA LEU A 219 33.80 23.68 -19.30
C LEU A 219 34.62 24.97 -19.36
N SER A 220 35.26 25.29 -20.49
CA SER A 220 35.97 26.57 -20.67
C SER A 220 35.05 27.80 -20.60
N HIS A 221 33.73 27.61 -20.67
CA HIS A 221 32.73 28.69 -20.71
C HIS A 221 31.59 28.59 -19.66
N SER A 222 31.63 27.69 -18.67
CA SER A 222 30.54 27.63 -17.68
C SER A 222 30.76 28.58 -16.51
N THR A 223 29.90 29.59 -16.39
CA THR A 223 29.81 30.50 -15.25
C THR A 223 29.43 29.76 -13.97
N CYS A 224 30.22 29.96 -12.91
CA CYS A 224 29.86 29.51 -11.56
C CYS A 224 28.69 30.38 -11.07
N ILE A 225 27.52 29.79 -10.86
CA ILE A 225 26.45 30.45 -10.10
C ILE A 225 26.73 30.13 -8.64
N ASP A 226 27.32 31.10 -7.94
CA ASP A 226 27.48 31.03 -6.49
C ASP A 226 26.13 31.27 -5.82
N ASN A 227 25.57 30.24 -5.20
CA ASN A 227 24.34 30.33 -4.42
C ASN A 227 24.68 30.85 -3.01
N THR A 228 25.12 32.11 -2.93
CA THR A 228 25.09 32.88 -1.68
C THR A 228 24.00 33.94 -1.79
N GLN A 229 22.82 33.62 -1.25
CA GLN A 229 21.84 34.59 -0.80
C GLN A 229 21.49 34.29 0.65
#